data_AF-A0A6J2XIQ1-F1
#
_entry.id   AF-A0A6J2XIQ1-F1
#
_cell.length_a   1.000
_cell.length_b   1.000
_cell.length_c   1.000
_cell.angle_alpha   90.00
_cell.angle_beta   90.00
_cell.angle_gamma   90.00
#
_symmetry.space_group_name_H-M   'P 1'
#
loop_
_entity.id
_entity.type
_entity.pdbx_description
1 polymer ?
#
loop_
_entity_poly.entity_id
_entity_poly.type
_entity_poly.pdbx_seq_one_letter_code
_entity_poly.pdbx_strand_id
1 'polypeptide(L)'
;MSTNSEQSDQSTKSNSVKSSNSGVQNGSFRKKKVLPVKQFQVKESLLTILFDNPHIKVVKHIFIASLIGLFVNTCVHDYVKKGEVKVGLGVISQGFGKFGMVIAIWIVLNIFSILCYFCFHLWADIRIRIFPKSRNLKIWDNIWFSAVPIYYLLHFRAVSFIVRHLNMPIASSAIICLEQTRLLMKTHAFIRSNAEKVINFKPQSENSFKLASLSHYIYFLFAPTAVYKDAYPKSKTIRWDFIFSWTLEVVGVIFYYAFLLERFVIPSHKDIGLRHYSTSELFLIMCDHGTIGLLFMLVAFYVVLHVVQNLVGELLMFGDREFYKDWWTSTNYSVYFRTWNIVVSDWLYTYIYKDCYEILMPGNKTFAKVLVFFISAVVHEWVLTYMFGFFFPALFLVFLFTGSCLTFLRTPNHSFVNIMFWYIMALGSGWLVSLYSMEFYVRQNVPTAENSTLKDFIVPRLFTCNCII
;
A
#
# COMPACT_ATOMS: atom_id res chain seq x y z
N MET A 1 23.66 8.10 -74.51
CA MET A 1 22.45 7.29 -74.24
C MET A 1 22.39 7.04 -72.74
N SER A 2 21.87 8.03 -71.98
CA SER A 2 20.53 8.04 -71.32
C SER A 2 20.52 7.25 -70.00
N THR A 3 20.94 7.88 -68.87
CA THR A 3 20.13 8.56 -67.78
C THR A 3 19.52 7.55 -66.79
N ASN A 4 19.51 7.67 -65.45
CA ASN A 4 19.78 8.65 -64.38
C ASN A 4 19.80 7.82 -63.04
N SER A 5 20.23 8.20 -61.84
CA SER A 5 20.44 9.49 -61.14
C SER A 5 21.26 9.25 -59.87
N GLU A 6 22.16 10.19 -59.57
CA GLU A 6 22.96 10.35 -58.33
C GLU A 6 22.17 11.08 -57.23
N GLN A 7 22.58 10.90 -55.97
CA GLN A 7 22.41 11.93 -54.93
C GLN A 7 23.56 11.88 -53.91
N SER A 8 24.25 13.01 -53.79
CA SER A 8 25.39 13.28 -52.92
C SER A 8 25.09 14.39 -51.90
N ASP A 9 25.93 14.42 -50.88
CA ASP A 9 25.91 15.18 -49.65
C ASP A 9 26.12 16.72 -49.73
N GLN A 10 25.59 17.38 -48.68
CA GLN A 10 26.09 18.53 -47.90
C GLN A 10 25.98 20.02 -48.32
N SER A 11 25.52 20.79 -47.30
CA SER A 11 25.71 22.23 -46.99
C SER A 11 24.94 23.26 -47.85
N THR A 12 24.24 24.28 -47.33
CA THR A 12 24.77 25.49 -46.66
C THR A 12 23.63 26.41 -46.16
N LYS A 13 23.94 27.28 -45.18
CA LYS A 13 23.19 28.38 -44.55
C LYS A 13 22.33 29.29 -45.47
N SER A 14 21.24 29.86 -44.92
CA SER A 14 20.76 31.21 -45.30
C SER A 14 20.07 31.96 -44.15
N ASN A 15 20.41 33.25 -44.02
CA ASN A 15 19.87 34.23 -43.08
C ASN A 15 18.57 34.92 -43.59
N SER A 16 17.73 35.28 -42.62
CA SER A 16 16.87 36.49 -42.49
C SER A 16 15.96 36.99 -43.62
N VAL A 17 14.65 37.08 -43.32
CA VAL A 17 13.83 38.28 -43.55
C VAL A 17 12.81 38.43 -42.40
N LYS A 18 12.75 39.62 -41.77
CA LYS A 18 11.68 40.06 -40.88
C LYS A 18 10.63 40.83 -41.69
N SER A 19 9.35 40.61 -41.42
CA SER A 19 8.31 41.64 -41.60
C SER A 19 7.32 41.58 -40.43
N SER A 20 7.22 42.70 -39.72
CA SER A 20 6.23 43.02 -38.70
C SER A 20 4.84 43.23 -39.28
N ASN A 21 3.78 42.72 -38.65
CA ASN A 21 2.66 43.59 -38.24
C ASN A 21 1.60 42.95 -37.33
N SER A 22 1.06 43.84 -36.49
CA SER A 22 -0.26 43.88 -35.86
C SER A 22 -0.67 42.80 -34.86
N GLY A 23 -0.94 43.28 -33.64
CA GLY A 23 -1.44 42.50 -32.53
C GLY A 23 -2.86 41.99 -32.74
N VAL A 24 -3.08 40.79 -32.22
CA VAL A 24 -4.37 40.33 -31.74
C VAL A 24 -4.13 39.80 -30.34
N GLN A 25 -4.62 40.52 -29.34
CA GLN A 25 -4.77 40.03 -27.98
C GLN A 25 -5.69 38.80 -28.03
N ASN A 26 -5.11 37.61 -28.06
CA ASN A 26 -5.84 36.39 -27.74
C ASN A 26 -5.42 35.96 -26.34
N GLY A 27 -6.32 36.23 -25.39
CA GLY A 27 -6.22 35.76 -24.02
C GLY A 27 -5.84 34.28 -24.00
N SER A 28 -4.72 33.98 -23.37
CA SER A 28 -4.30 32.62 -23.07
C SER A 28 -5.35 31.98 -22.16
N PHE A 29 -6.40 31.40 -22.75
CA PHE A 29 -7.14 30.32 -22.12
C PHE A 29 -6.13 29.21 -21.86
N ARG A 30 -5.61 29.18 -20.63
CA ARG A 30 -4.82 28.08 -20.08
C ARG A 30 -5.64 26.82 -20.33
N LYS A 31 -5.32 26.04 -21.38
CA LYS A 31 -5.89 24.71 -21.59
C LYS A 31 -5.70 23.96 -20.27
N LYS A 32 -6.79 23.67 -19.55
CA LYS A 32 -6.75 22.82 -18.36
C LYS A 32 -6.06 21.52 -18.80
N LYS A 33 -4.82 21.31 -18.37
CA LYS A 33 -4.10 20.04 -18.61
C LYS A 33 -4.91 18.97 -17.89
N VAL A 34 -5.69 18.21 -18.64
CA VAL A 34 -6.43 17.06 -18.13
C VAL A 34 -5.40 16.07 -17.59
N LEU A 35 -5.55 15.69 -16.33
CA LEU A 35 -4.65 14.74 -15.69
C LEU A 35 -4.83 13.34 -16.31
N PRO A 36 -3.73 12.59 -16.55
CA PRO A 36 -3.80 11.26 -17.15
C PRO A 36 -4.66 10.31 -16.31
N VAL A 37 -5.27 9.32 -16.97
CA VAL A 37 -6.11 8.30 -16.33
C VAL A 37 -5.47 6.94 -16.55
N LYS A 38 -5.54 6.05 -15.54
CA LYS A 38 -5.03 4.68 -15.65
C LYS A 38 -5.68 3.93 -16.83
N GLN A 39 -4.83 3.36 -17.68
CA GLN A 39 -5.20 2.46 -18.75
C GLN A 39 -4.66 1.07 -18.42
N PHE A 40 -5.55 0.09 -18.32
CA PHE A 40 -5.18 -1.29 -18.05
C PHE A 40 -4.77 -1.99 -19.33
N GLN A 41 -3.67 -2.72 -19.29
CA GLN A 41 -3.12 -3.46 -20.44
C GLN A 41 -2.68 -4.86 -19.99
N VAL A 42 -2.72 -5.85 -20.88
CA VAL A 42 -2.20 -7.18 -20.57
C VAL A 42 -0.68 -7.09 -20.46
N LYS A 43 -0.14 -7.29 -19.25
CA LYS A 43 1.29 -7.20 -18.94
C LYS A 43 1.64 -8.13 -17.80
N GLU A 44 2.83 -8.73 -17.88
CA GLU A 44 3.41 -9.48 -16.77
C GLU A 44 4.05 -8.55 -15.74
N SER A 45 4.16 -9.04 -14.51
CA SER A 45 4.84 -8.30 -13.44
C SER A 45 6.35 -8.24 -13.68
N LEU A 46 6.97 -7.12 -13.33
CA LEU A 46 8.36 -6.82 -13.70
C LEU A 46 9.36 -7.89 -13.21
N LEU A 47 9.26 -8.36 -11.96
CA LEU A 47 10.18 -9.41 -11.48
C LEU A 47 9.99 -10.74 -12.22
N THR A 48 8.78 -11.07 -12.69
CA THR A 48 8.56 -12.29 -13.49
C THR A 48 9.40 -12.23 -14.76
N ILE A 49 9.38 -11.09 -15.45
CA ILE A 49 10.19 -10.85 -16.66
C ILE A 49 11.68 -10.84 -16.32
N LEU A 50 12.07 -10.20 -15.22
CA LEU A 50 13.48 -10.08 -14.85
C LEU A 50 14.09 -11.42 -14.38
N PHE A 51 13.31 -12.32 -13.79
CA PHE A 51 13.80 -13.64 -13.38
C PHE A 51 14.05 -14.60 -14.54
N ASP A 52 13.64 -14.25 -15.77
CA ASP A 52 14.10 -14.94 -16.97
C ASP A 52 15.58 -14.65 -17.26
N ASN A 53 16.10 -13.51 -16.79
CA ASN A 53 17.53 -13.20 -16.88
C ASN A 53 18.31 -14.01 -15.82
N PRO A 54 19.30 -14.84 -16.21
CA PRO A 54 20.04 -15.68 -15.29
C PRO A 54 20.77 -14.87 -14.20
N HIS A 55 21.24 -13.65 -14.50
CA HIS A 55 21.94 -12.81 -13.53
C HIS A 55 21.03 -12.31 -12.41
N ILE A 56 19.76 -11.99 -12.71
CA ILE A 56 18.80 -11.53 -11.70
C ILE A 56 18.19 -12.71 -10.98
N LYS A 57 18.00 -13.84 -11.66
CA LYS A 57 17.55 -15.09 -11.04
C LYS A 57 18.46 -15.56 -9.90
N VAL A 58 19.76 -15.30 -9.98
CA VAL A 58 20.70 -15.56 -8.87
C VAL A 58 20.30 -14.83 -7.60
N VAL A 59 19.76 -13.61 -7.68
CA VAL A 59 19.28 -12.89 -6.49
C VAL A 59 18.17 -13.68 -5.79
N LYS A 60 17.20 -14.22 -6.54
CA LYS A 60 16.17 -15.11 -5.98
C LYS A 60 16.80 -16.33 -5.30
N HIS A 61 17.81 -16.95 -5.92
CA HIS A 61 18.52 -18.09 -5.32
C HIS A 61 19.26 -17.71 -4.03
N ILE A 62 19.84 -16.51 -3.93
CA ILE A 62 20.48 -16.02 -2.70
C ILE A 62 19.46 -15.93 -1.56
N PHE A 63 18.26 -15.40 -1.81
CA PHE A 63 17.19 -15.35 -0.81
C PHE A 63 16.67 -16.73 -0.41
N ILE A 64 16.63 -17.69 -1.34
CA ILE A 64 16.26 -19.08 -1.02
C ILE A 64 17.37 -19.73 -0.18
N ALA A 65 18.64 -19.53 -0.54
CA ALA A 65 19.78 -20.05 0.21
C ALA A 65 19.84 -19.45 1.62
N SER A 66 19.56 -18.15 1.78
CA SER A 66 19.49 -17.51 3.10
C SER A 66 18.33 -18.06 3.93
N LEU A 67 17.17 -18.36 3.32
CA LEU A 67 16.07 -19.04 4.02
C LEU A 67 16.49 -20.40 4.55
N ILE A 68 17.15 -21.22 3.73
CA ILE A 68 17.65 -22.54 4.13
C ILE A 68 18.71 -22.39 5.23
N GLY A 69 19.61 -21.43 5.10
CA GLY A 69 20.62 -21.13 6.13
C GLY A 69 19.99 -20.72 7.46
N LEU A 70 18.95 -19.89 7.45
CA LEU A 70 18.20 -19.50 8.64
C LEU A 70 17.45 -20.68 9.25
N PHE A 71 16.85 -21.54 8.44
CA PHE A 71 16.21 -22.77 8.90
C PHE A 71 17.21 -23.67 9.65
N VAL A 72 18.36 -23.95 9.04
CA VAL A 72 19.41 -24.78 9.66
C VAL A 72 19.92 -24.13 10.95
N ASN A 73 20.18 -22.82 10.94
CA ASN A 73 20.61 -22.08 12.12
C ASN A 73 19.58 -22.18 13.26
N THR A 74 18.30 -22.00 12.97
CA THR A 74 17.21 -22.15 13.94
C THR A 74 17.16 -23.57 14.49
N CYS A 75 17.20 -24.60 13.65
CA CYS A 75 17.19 -26.01 14.09
C CYS A 75 18.37 -26.34 15.01
N VAL A 76 19.59 -25.91 14.65
CA VAL A 76 20.78 -26.11 15.49
C VAL A 76 20.64 -25.39 16.82
N HIS A 77 20.17 -24.14 16.82
CA HIS A 77 20.02 -23.36 18.04
C HIS A 77 18.95 -23.91 18.98
N ASP A 78 17.82 -24.32 18.43
CA ASP A 78 16.72 -24.97 19.14
C ASP A 78 17.20 -26.27 19.79
N TYR A 79 17.88 -27.13 19.03
CA TYR A 79 18.44 -28.38 19.56
C TYR A 79 19.45 -28.14 20.67
N VAL A 80 20.41 -27.22 20.46
CA VAL A 80 21.49 -26.95 21.42
C VAL A 80 20.97 -26.29 22.71
N LYS A 81 20.02 -25.36 22.62
CA LYS A 81 19.55 -24.60 23.80
C LYS A 81 18.37 -25.24 24.52
N LYS A 82 17.44 -25.86 23.78
CA LYS A 82 16.15 -26.32 24.31
C LYS A 82 16.03 -27.85 24.31
N GLY A 83 16.91 -28.57 23.60
CA GLY A 83 16.82 -30.02 23.40
C GLY A 83 15.69 -30.46 22.47
N GLU A 84 14.95 -29.52 21.86
CA GLU A 84 13.78 -29.77 21.00
C GLU A 84 13.83 -28.85 19.79
N VAL A 85 13.41 -29.34 18.62
CA VAL A 85 13.40 -28.57 17.35
C VAL A 85 11.98 -28.04 17.08
N LYS A 86 11.75 -26.73 17.32
CA LYS A 86 10.43 -26.07 17.20
C LYS A 86 10.29 -25.23 15.93
N VAL A 87 11.38 -24.91 15.24
CA VAL A 87 11.40 -24.36 13.88
C VAL A 87 10.48 -23.13 13.71
N GLY A 88 10.52 -22.18 14.64
CA GLY A 88 9.70 -20.96 14.55
C GLY A 88 8.18 -21.14 14.59
N LEU A 89 7.67 -22.37 14.77
CA LEU A 89 6.22 -22.65 14.80
C LEU A 89 5.51 -21.93 15.95
N GLY A 90 6.22 -21.71 17.07
CA GLY A 90 5.71 -20.94 18.19
C GLY A 90 5.39 -19.50 17.80
N VAL A 91 6.30 -18.83 17.09
CA VAL A 91 6.10 -17.45 16.61
C VAL A 91 4.95 -17.38 15.62
N ILE A 92 4.87 -18.33 14.70
CA ILE A 92 3.77 -18.41 13.71
C ILE A 92 2.42 -18.63 14.42
N SER A 93 2.34 -19.62 15.32
CA SER A 93 1.10 -19.93 16.03
C SER A 93 0.65 -18.79 16.94
N GLN A 94 1.57 -18.08 17.59
CA GLN A 94 1.25 -16.91 18.39
C GLN A 94 0.79 -15.74 17.51
N GLY A 95 1.48 -15.49 16.39
CA GLY A 95 1.15 -14.41 15.46
C GLY A 95 -0.20 -14.58 14.77
N PHE A 96 -0.52 -15.80 14.30
CA PHE A 96 -1.75 -16.14 13.58
C PHE A 96 -2.85 -16.75 14.47
N GLY A 97 -2.75 -16.59 15.79
CA GLY A 97 -3.76 -17.08 16.73
C GLY A 97 -5.16 -16.51 16.46
N LYS A 98 -6.20 -17.20 16.95
CA LYS A 98 -7.62 -16.85 16.73
C LYS A 98 -8.03 -16.78 15.24
N PHE A 99 -7.41 -17.61 14.40
CA PHE A 99 -7.66 -17.63 12.96
C PHE A 99 -9.13 -17.79 12.56
N GLY A 100 -9.91 -18.61 13.28
CA GLY A 100 -11.35 -18.74 13.04
C GLY A 100 -12.12 -17.41 13.19
N MET A 101 -11.72 -16.56 14.14
CA MET A 101 -12.30 -15.22 14.30
C MET A 101 -11.90 -14.30 13.14
N VAL A 102 -10.66 -14.41 12.65
CA VAL A 102 -10.19 -13.65 11.47
C VAL A 102 -11.07 -13.95 10.26
N ILE A 103 -11.35 -15.23 9.98
CA ILE A 103 -12.23 -15.63 8.88
C ILE A 103 -13.65 -15.07 9.08
N ALA A 104 -14.22 -15.22 10.28
CA ALA A 104 -15.57 -14.71 10.56
C ALA A 104 -15.66 -13.19 10.34
N ILE A 105 -14.70 -12.42 10.86
CA ILE A 105 -14.62 -10.97 10.68
C ILE A 105 -14.44 -10.63 9.19
N TRP A 106 -13.58 -11.34 8.48
CA TRP A 106 -13.35 -11.13 7.06
C TRP A 106 -14.61 -11.37 6.22
N ILE A 107 -15.39 -12.41 6.51
CA ILE A 107 -16.68 -12.67 5.86
C ILE A 107 -17.63 -11.49 6.11
N VAL A 108 -17.74 -11.03 7.36
CA VAL A 108 -18.59 -9.88 7.73
C VAL A 108 -18.18 -8.62 6.99
N LEU A 109 -16.88 -8.31 6.90
CA LEU A 109 -16.37 -7.15 6.15
C LEU A 109 -16.74 -7.22 4.66
N ASN A 110 -16.65 -8.40 4.04
CA ASN A 110 -17.06 -8.58 2.65
C ASN A 110 -18.57 -8.42 2.46
N ILE A 111 -19.39 -8.94 3.39
CA ILE A 111 -20.85 -8.74 3.38
C ILE A 111 -21.19 -7.25 3.44
N PHE A 112 -20.54 -6.48 4.32
CA PHE A 112 -20.75 -5.03 4.38
C PHE A 112 -20.35 -4.32 3.08
N SER A 113 -19.25 -4.70 2.45
CA SER A 113 -18.84 -4.14 1.15
C SER A 113 -19.82 -4.49 0.03
N ILE A 114 -20.42 -5.69 0.05
CA ILE A 114 -21.49 -6.10 -0.88
C ILE A 114 -22.79 -5.35 -0.59
N LEU A 115 -23.13 -5.11 0.68
CA LEU A 115 -24.29 -4.31 1.04
C LEU A 115 -24.16 -2.87 0.50
N CYS A 116 -22.96 -2.28 0.52
CA CYS A 116 -22.71 -0.98 -0.10
C CYS A 116 -23.03 -0.93 -1.58
N TYR A 117 -22.83 -2.02 -2.32
CA TYR A 117 -23.22 -2.11 -3.73
C TYR A 117 -24.74 -1.99 -3.88
N PHE A 118 -25.52 -2.74 -3.11
CA PHE A 118 -26.99 -2.65 -3.16
C PHE A 118 -27.51 -1.28 -2.75
N CYS A 119 -26.92 -0.73 -1.68
CA CYS A 119 -27.19 0.62 -1.20
C CYS A 119 -26.91 1.67 -2.30
N PHE A 120 -25.77 1.58 -2.99
CA PHE A 120 -25.45 2.51 -4.09
C PHE A 120 -26.38 2.36 -5.31
N HIS A 121 -26.75 1.13 -5.66
CA HIS A 121 -27.75 0.90 -6.72
C HIS A 121 -29.11 1.50 -6.36
N LEU A 122 -29.55 1.35 -5.11
CA LEU A 122 -30.77 1.98 -4.61
C LEU A 122 -30.71 3.51 -4.73
N TRP A 123 -29.59 4.14 -4.35
CA TRP A 123 -29.38 5.57 -4.57
C TRP A 123 -29.55 5.95 -6.03
N ALA A 124 -28.87 5.25 -6.94
CA ALA A 124 -28.88 5.53 -8.37
C ALA A 124 -30.28 5.38 -8.99
N ASP A 125 -30.99 4.29 -8.67
CA ASP A 125 -32.33 4.01 -9.18
C ASP A 125 -33.35 5.06 -8.71
N ILE A 126 -33.35 5.40 -7.43
CA ILE A 126 -34.23 6.44 -6.86
C ILE A 126 -33.93 7.80 -7.50
N ARG A 127 -32.65 8.11 -7.69
CA ARG A 127 -32.19 9.36 -8.30
C ARG A 127 -32.68 9.51 -9.74
N ILE A 128 -32.59 8.45 -10.54
CA ILE A 128 -32.96 8.46 -11.97
C ILE A 128 -34.48 8.39 -12.16
N ARG A 129 -35.18 7.54 -11.40
CA ARG A 129 -36.61 7.22 -11.65
C ARG A 129 -37.58 8.12 -10.89
N ILE A 130 -37.30 8.43 -9.62
CA ILE A 130 -38.32 8.94 -8.68
C ILE A 130 -38.24 10.45 -8.50
N PHE A 131 -37.04 11.04 -8.45
CA PHE A 131 -36.86 12.45 -8.11
C PHE A 131 -36.20 13.30 -9.23
N PRO A 132 -36.81 13.44 -10.42
CA PRO A 132 -36.29 14.34 -11.45
C PRO A 132 -36.45 15.83 -11.10
N LYS A 133 -37.19 16.19 -10.03
CA LYS A 133 -37.43 17.58 -9.57
C LYS A 133 -36.47 18.01 -8.45
N SER A 134 -36.06 19.28 -8.48
CA SER A 134 -34.81 19.77 -7.89
C SER A 134 -34.68 19.78 -6.35
N ARG A 135 -35.77 19.83 -5.56
CA ARG A 135 -35.66 19.93 -4.09
C ARG A 135 -35.48 18.57 -3.39
N ASN A 136 -36.29 17.58 -3.74
CA ASN A 136 -36.21 16.24 -3.14
C ASN A 136 -34.93 15.50 -3.56
N LEU A 137 -34.49 15.72 -4.80
CA LEU A 137 -33.21 15.22 -5.31
C LEU A 137 -32.03 15.73 -4.48
N LYS A 138 -31.99 17.04 -4.17
CA LYS A 138 -30.94 17.63 -3.34
C LYS A 138 -30.92 17.05 -1.92
N ILE A 139 -32.09 16.84 -1.33
CA ILE A 139 -32.20 16.22 0.01
C ILE A 139 -31.65 14.79 -0.04
N TRP A 140 -32.04 14.01 -1.05
CA TRP A 140 -31.55 12.64 -1.25
C TRP A 140 -30.03 12.60 -1.44
N ASP A 141 -29.49 13.42 -2.33
CA ASP A 141 -28.05 13.49 -2.58
C ASP A 141 -27.28 13.95 -1.32
N ASN A 142 -27.84 14.88 -0.52
CA ASN A 142 -27.23 15.31 0.74
C ASN A 142 -27.22 14.22 1.83
N ILE A 143 -28.28 13.41 1.93
CA ILE A 143 -28.32 12.25 2.82
C ILE A 143 -27.18 11.29 2.47
N TRP A 144 -27.02 10.98 1.18
CA TRP A 144 -25.96 10.08 0.71
C TRP A 144 -24.56 10.65 0.87
N PHE A 145 -24.39 11.94 0.58
CA PHE A 145 -23.15 12.65 0.82
C PHE A 145 -22.71 12.57 2.30
N SER A 146 -23.68 12.55 3.23
CA SER A 146 -23.41 12.41 4.67
C SER A 146 -23.22 10.94 5.09
N ALA A 147 -24.00 10.02 4.51
CA ALA A 147 -23.97 8.60 4.85
C ALA A 147 -22.64 7.92 4.49
N VAL A 148 -22.03 8.28 3.37
CA VAL A 148 -20.78 7.64 2.89
C VAL A 148 -19.59 7.89 3.83
N PRO A 149 -19.28 9.13 4.26
CA PRO A 149 -18.25 9.38 5.27
C PRO A 149 -18.56 8.71 6.62
N ILE A 150 -19.83 8.74 7.07
CA ILE A 150 -20.25 8.07 8.31
C ILE A 150 -19.97 6.57 8.22
N TYR A 151 -20.29 5.93 7.09
CA TYR A 151 -19.98 4.52 6.84
C TYR A 151 -18.47 4.23 6.97
N TYR A 152 -17.60 5.07 6.41
CA TYR A 152 -16.14 4.92 6.55
C TYR A 152 -15.69 5.04 8.01
N LEU A 153 -16.16 6.07 8.73
CA LEU A 153 -15.81 6.28 10.14
C LEU A 153 -16.29 5.12 11.01
N LEU A 154 -17.51 4.64 10.80
CA LEU A 154 -18.05 3.49 11.51
C LEU A 154 -17.26 2.22 11.22
N HIS A 155 -16.81 1.99 9.98
CA HIS A 155 -15.97 0.84 9.64
C HIS A 155 -14.63 0.87 10.38
N PHE A 156 -13.92 2.00 10.37
CA PHE A 156 -12.68 2.16 11.13
C PHE A 156 -12.92 2.00 12.64
N ARG A 157 -14.02 2.54 13.17
CA ARG A 157 -14.38 2.42 14.60
C ARG A 157 -14.81 1.01 15.01
N ALA A 158 -15.44 0.26 14.11
CA ALA A 158 -15.89 -1.10 14.36
C ALA A 158 -14.70 -2.07 14.40
N VAL A 159 -13.82 -2.02 13.40
CA VAL A 159 -12.65 -2.92 13.36
C VAL A 159 -11.67 -2.64 14.50
N SER A 160 -11.37 -1.36 14.76
CA SER A 160 -10.53 -0.98 15.91
C SER A 160 -11.09 -1.50 17.24
N PHE A 161 -12.41 -1.46 17.40
CA PHE A 161 -13.08 -2.02 18.57
C PHE A 161 -12.96 -3.54 18.64
N ILE A 162 -13.26 -4.24 17.56
CA ILE A 162 -13.25 -5.70 17.48
C ILE A 162 -11.84 -6.22 17.79
N VAL A 163 -10.82 -5.69 17.10
CA VAL A 163 -9.43 -6.10 17.26
C VAL A 163 -8.95 -5.92 18.71
N ARG A 164 -9.28 -4.78 19.33
CA ARG A 164 -8.90 -4.49 20.71
C ARG A 164 -9.70 -5.31 21.73
N HIS A 165 -11.02 -5.41 21.56
CA HIS A 165 -11.87 -6.12 22.51
C HIS A 165 -11.61 -7.63 22.52
N LEU A 166 -11.34 -8.19 21.34
CA LEU A 166 -10.99 -9.60 21.21
C LEU A 166 -9.53 -9.89 21.55
N ASN A 167 -8.69 -8.89 21.86
CA ASN A 167 -7.24 -9.04 22.07
C ASN A 167 -6.60 -9.92 20.97
N MET A 168 -6.75 -9.48 19.72
CA MET A 168 -6.28 -10.23 18.55
C MET A 168 -4.74 -10.17 18.46
N PRO A 169 -4.06 -11.29 18.12
CA PRO A 169 -2.61 -11.30 17.95
C PRO A 169 -2.14 -10.46 16.76
N ILE A 170 -0.86 -10.08 16.75
CA ILE A 170 -0.28 -9.10 15.82
C ILE A 170 -0.59 -9.43 14.34
N ALA A 171 -0.27 -10.64 13.86
CA ALA A 171 -0.45 -10.96 12.45
C ALA A 171 -1.94 -11.07 12.08
N SER A 172 -2.76 -11.65 12.96
CA SER A 172 -4.21 -11.70 12.81
C SER A 172 -4.85 -10.30 12.76
N SER A 173 -4.42 -9.38 13.61
CA SER A 173 -4.84 -7.98 13.61
C SER A 173 -4.42 -7.26 12.33
N ALA A 174 -3.19 -7.51 11.85
CA ALA A 174 -2.69 -6.97 10.59
C ALA A 174 -3.59 -7.37 9.40
N ILE A 175 -3.95 -8.66 9.29
CA ILE A 175 -4.83 -9.16 8.23
C ILE A 175 -6.15 -8.38 8.22
N ILE A 176 -6.81 -8.27 9.38
CA ILE A 176 -8.11 -7.61 9.50
C ILE A 176 -8.00 -6.13 9.12
N CYS A 177 -7.00 -5.42 9.65
CA CYS A 177 -6.82 -3.98 9.41
C CYS A 177 -6.48 -3.68 7.94
N LEU A 178 -5.63 -4.50 7.33
CA LEU A 178 -5.26 -4.37 5.92
C LEU A 178 -6.42 -4.71 4.99
N GLU A 179 -7.16 -5.80 5.27
CA GLU A 179 -8.33 -6.19 4.48
C GLU A 179 -9.46 -5.16 4.58
N GLN A 180 -9.71 -4.62 5.77
CA GLN A 180 -10.65 -3.51 5.93
C GLN A 180 -10.23 -2.30 5.08
N THR A 181 -8.96 -1.90 5.16
CA THR A 181 -8.45 -0.76 4.37
C THR A 181 -8.62 -1.01 2.86
N ARG A 182 -8.27 -2.21 2.40
CA ARG A 182 -8.43 -2.65 1.00
C ARG A 182 -9.90 -2.57 0.56
N LEU A 183 -10.83 -3.11 1.35
CA LEU A 183 -12.26 -3.09 1.05
C LEU A 183 -12.82 -1.67 1.03
N LEU A 184 -12.44 -0.80 1.97
CA LEU A 184 -12.87 0.60 1.97
C LEU A 184 -12.37 1.36 0.74
N MET A 185 -11.11 1.16 0.35
CA MET A 185 -10.56 1.75 -0.88
C MET A 185 -11.37 1.30 -2.11
N LYS A 186 -11.71 0.01 -2.20
CA LYS A 186 -12.50 -0.53 -3.31
C LYS A 186 -13.94 -0.02 -3.32
N THR A 187 -14.62 -0.03 -2.17
CA THR A 187 -15.97 0.52 -2.04
C THR A 187 -16.00 1.99 -2.47
N HIS A 188 -15.02 2.80 -2.02
CA HIS A 188 -14.88 4.19 -2.45
C HIS A 188 -14.66 4.32 -3.96
N ALA A 189 -13.75 3.53 -4.52
CA ALA A 189 -13.44 3.52 -5.95
C ALA A 189 -14.69 3.21 -6.80
N PHE A 190 -15.48 2.23 -6.38
CA PHE A 190 -16.73 1.85 -7.03
C PHE A 190 -17.77 2.98 -6.99
N ILE A 191 -18.03 3.54 -5.81
CA ILE A 191 -19.00 4.62 -5.61
C ILE A 191 -18.57 5.84 -6.44
N ARG A 192 -17.33 6.32 -6.27
CA ARG A 192 -16.86 7.55 -6.92
C ARG A 192 -16.82 7.46 -8.45
N SER A 193 -16.44 6.29 -9.00
CA SER A 193 -16.35 6.09 -10.45
C SER A 193 -17.72 5.95 -11.12
N ASN A 194 -18.72 5.41 -10.42
CA ASN A 194 -20.06 5.24 -10.96
C ASN A 194 -20.99 6.44 -10.65
N ALA A 195 -20.76 7.16 -9.54
CA ALA A 195 -21.57 8.33 -9.18
C ALA A 195 -21.54 9.40 -10.27
N GLU A 196 -20.37 9.65 -10.87
CA GLU A 196 -20.22 10.60 -11.98
C GLU A 196 -21.10 10.22 -13.19
N LYS A 197 -21.23 8.92 -13.49
CA LYS A 197 -22.09 8.43 -14.58
C LYS A 197 -23.56 8.65 -14.27
N VAL A 198 -23.98 8.36 -13.03
CA VAL A 198 -25.37 8.57 -12.57
C VAL A 198 -25.73 10.06 -12.59
N ILE A 199 -24.84 10.93 -12.15
CA ILE A 199 -25.07 12.38 -12.07
C ILE A 199 -25.17 12.99 -13.48
N ASN A 200 -24.29 12.57 -14.39
CA ASN A 200 -24.24 13.08 -15.77
C ASN A 200 -25.28 12.43 -16.70
N PHE A 201 -26.00 11.39 -16.25
CA PHE A 201 -27.00 10.71 -17.06
C PHE A 201 -28.19 11.63 -17.38
N LYS A 202 -28.51 11.75 -18.67
CA LYS A 202 -29.68 12.50 -19.16
C LYS A 202 -30.75 11.51 -19.60
N PRO A 203 -31.95 11.51 -18.98
CA PRO A 203 -33.02 10.55 -19.30
C PRO A 203 -33.47 10.54 -20.77
N GLN A 204 -33.19 11.62 -21.51
CA GLN A 204 -33.59 11.81 -22.91
C GLN A 204 -32.57 11.24 -23.93
N SER A 205 -31.42 10.71 -23.50
CA SER A 205 -30.49 10.05 -24.43
C SER A 205 -30.90 8.61 -24.68
N GLU A 206 -30.91 8.17 -25.95
CA GLU A 206 -31.30 6.81 -26.40
C GLU A 206 -30.47 5.65 -25.80
N ASN A 207 -29.39 5.95 -25.07
CA ASN A 207 -28.55 4.94 -24.45
C ASN A 207 -29.14 4.45 -23.12
N SER A 208 -29.41 3.16 -23.02
CA SER A 208 -29.78 2.50 -21.76
C SER A 208 -28.68 2.71 -20.71
N PHE A 209 -28.98 3.37 -19.59
CA PHE A 209 -28.06 3.47 -18.47
C PHE A 209 -27.79 2.07 -17.89
N LYS A 210 -26.54 1.60 -17.97
CA LYS A 210 -26.13 0.31 -17.40
C LYS A 210 -25.13 0.54 -16.29
N LEU A 211 -25.56 0.26 -15.06
CA LEU A 211 -24.67 0.19 -13.91
C LEU A 211 -23.99 -1.19 -13.87
N ALA A 212 -22.89 -1.29 -13.12
CA ALA A 212 -22.14 -2.53 -12.99
C ALA A 212 -23.02 -3.66 -12.45
N SER A 213 -22.82 -4.90 -12.92
CA SER A 213 -23.48 -6.06 -12.33
C SER A 213 -22.82 -6.47 -11.02
N LEU A 214 -23.56 -7.18 -10.16
CA LEU A 214 -23.04 -7.69 -8.90
C LEU A 214 -21.84 -8.63 -9.12
N SER A 215 -21.90 -9.49 -10.15
CA SER A 215 -20.78 -10.38 -10.51
C SER A 215 -19.51 -9.60 -10.85
N HIS A 216 -19.64 -8.49 -11.60
CA HIS A 216 -18.50 -7.63 -11.91
C HIS A 216 -17.95 -6.91 -10.67
N TYR A 217 -18.84 -6.45 -9.78
CA TYR A 217 -18.43 -5.85 -8.51
C TYR A 217 -17.69 -6.86 -7.62
N ILE A 218 -18.18 -8.09 -7.49
CA ILE A 218 -17.50 -9.16 -6.75
C ILE A 218 -16.14 -9.46 -7.39
N TYR A 219 -16.06 -9.56 -8.72
CA TYR A 219 -14.78 -9.71 -9.41
C TYR A 219 -13.80 -8.58 -9.04
N PHE A 220 -14.26 -7.33 -9.08
CA PHE A 220 -13.45 -6.19 -8.67
C PHE A 220 -13.04 -6.25 -7.20
N LEU A 221 -13.90 -6.71 -6.29
CA LEU A 221 -13.56 -6.88 -4.87
C LEU A 221 -12.38 -7.82 -4.69
N PHE A 222 -12.20 -8.85 -5.50
CA PHE A 222 -11.06 -9.76 -5.40
C PHE A 222 -9.89 -9.41 -6.34
N ALA A 223 -10.12 -8.67 -7.43
CA ALA A 223 -9.07 -8.31 -8.39
C ALA A 223 -7.88 -7.57 -7.74
N PRO A 224 -6.63 -7.79 -8.17
CA PRO A 224 -5.44 -7.14 -7.59
C PRO A 224 -5.27 -5.68 -8.05
N THR A 225 -6.34 -4.89 -7.99
CA THR A 225 -6.37 -3.45 -8.28
C THR A 225 -7.35 -2.74 -7.35
N ALA A 226 -7.04 -1.49 -7.00
CA ALA A 226 -7.94 -0.64 -6.22
C ALA A 226 -8.70 0.38 -7.11
N VAL A 227 -8.35 0.52 -8.38
CA VAL A 227 -9.03 1.43 -9.32
C VAL A 227 -10.15 0.70 -10.05
N TYR A 228 -11.37 1.22 -9.94
CA TYR A 228 -12.56 0.64 -10.58
C TYR A 228 -12.62 0.99 -12.09
N LYS A 229 -12.91 -0.02 -12.92
CA LYS A 229 -13.25 0.11 -14.34
C LYS A 229 -14.35 -0.88 -14.70
N ASP A 230 -15.09 -0.58 -15.77
CA ASP A 230 -16.20 -1.43 -16.24
C ASP A 230 -15.71 -2.70 -16.94
N ALA A 231 -14.48 -2.69 -17.44
CA ALA A 231 -13.84 -3.86 -18.02
C ALA A 231 -12.35 -3.88 -17.67
N TYR A 232 -11.85 -5.07 -17.38
CA TYR A 232 -10.43 -5.31 -17.14
C TYR A 232 -9.89 -6.25 -18.23
N PRO A 233 -8.63 -6.06 -18.66
CA PRO A 233 -7.97 -7.01 -19.54
C PRO A 233 -7.88 -8.36 -18.83
N LYS A 234 -8.20 -9.45 -19.55
CA LYS A 234 -8.12 -10.81 -19.01
C LYS A 234 -6.99 -11.61 -19.65
N SER A 235 -6.38 -12.48 -18.85
CA SER A 235 -5.45 -13.51 -19.32
C SER A 235 -6.22 -14.60 -20.08
N LYS A 236 -5.55 -15.30 -21.01
CA LYS A 236 -6.19 -16.33 -21.84
C LYS A 236 -6.50 -17.62 -21.08
N THR A 237 -5.58 -18.03 -20.20
CA THR A 237 -5.63 -19.30 -19.47
C THR A 237 -5.02 -19.13 -18.08
N ILE A 238 -5.39 -20.00 -17.15
CA ILE A 238 -4.77 -20.10 -15.82
C ILE A 238 -3.56 -21.04 -15.90
N ARG A 239 -2.41 -20.58 -15.43
CA ARG A 239 -1.16 -21.35 -15.34
C ARG A 239 -0.97 -21.92 -13.93
N TRP A 240 -1.33 -23.18 -13.74
CA TRP A 240 -1.31 -23.83 -12.43
C TRP A 240 0.09 -24.02 -11.83
N ASP A 241 1.13 -24.17 -12.66
CA ASP A 241 2.51 -24.31 -12.19
C ASP A 241 2.97 -23.05 -11.44
N PHE A 242 2.61 -21.87 -11.95
CA PHE A 242 2.89 -20.60 -11.30
C PHE A 242 2.13 -20.47 -9.98
N ILE A 243 0.86 -20.88 -9.94
CA ILE A 243 0.04 -20.91 -8.72
C ILE A 243 0.73 -21.75 -7.65
N PHE A 244 1.13 -22.98 -7.98
CA PHE A 244 1.80 -23.87 -7.03
C PHE A 244 3.12 -23.27 -6.54
N SER A 245 3.96 -22.75 -7.43
CA SER A 245 5.23 -22.10 -7.07
C SER A 245 5.02 -20.90 -6.14
N TRP A 246 4.08 -20.02 -6.45
CA TRP A 246 3.80 -18.85 -5.63
C TRP A 246 3.17 -19.22 -4.28
N THR A 247 2.32 -20.24 -4.22
CA THR A 247 1.80 -20.74 -2.94
C THR A 247 2.93 -21.26 -2.04
N LEU A 248 3.89 -22.01 -2.60
CA LEU A 248 5.07 -22.46 -1.85
C LEU A 248 5.94 -21.28 -1.39
N GLU A 249 6.11 -20.26 -2.24
CA GLU A 249 6.85 -19.04 -1.88
C GLU A 249 6.18 -18.26 -0.74
N VAL A 250 4.84 -18.17 -0.69
CA VAL A 250 4.11 -17.56 0.44
C VAL A 250 4.44 -18.30 1.75
N VAL A 251 4.37 -19.63 1.74
CA VAL A 251 4.71 -20.45 2.91
C VAL A 251 6.16 -20.23 3.32
N GLY A 252 7.09 -20.26 2.37
CA GLY A 252 8.51 -20.02 2.61
C GLY A 252 8.78 -18.66 3.25
N VAL A 253 8.10 -17.61 2.79
CA VAL A 253 8.23 -16.26 3.36
C VAL A 253 7.68 -16.18 4.79
N ILE A 254 6.58 -16.86 5.11
CA ILE A 254 6.05 -16.89 6.48
C ILE A 254 7.11 -17.47 7.44
N PHE A 255 7.75 -18.57 7.06
CA PHE A 255 8.87 -19.13 7.82
C PHE A 255 10.08 -18.20 7.87
N TYR A 256 10.39 -17.54 6.76
CA TYR A 256 11.47 -16.53 6.70
C TYR A 256 11.27 -15.45 7.76
N TYR A 257 10.06 -14.89 7.84
CA TYR A 257 9.70 -13.89 8.85
C TYR A 257 9.82 -14.45 10.27
N ALA A 258 9.32 -15.67 10.50
CA ALA A 258 9.40 -16.30 11.82
C ALA A 258 10.86 -16.48 12.28
N PHE A 259 11.75 -16.93 11.38
CA PHE A 259 13.17 -17.10 11.70
C PHE A 259 13.86 -15.75 11.94
N LEU A 260 13.55 -14.72 11.15
CA LEU A 260 14.11 -13.39 11.39
C LEU A 260 13.71 -12.83 12.75
N LEU A 261 12.44 -12.98 13.12
CA LEU A 261 11.94 -12.55 14.43
C LEU A 261 12.64 -13.33 15.55
N GLU A 262 12.58 -14.67 15.52
CA GLU A 262 13.13 -15.52 16.58
C GLU A 262 14.64 -15.32 16.76
N ARG A 263 15.38 -15.13 15.67
CA ARG A 263 16.84 -15.08 15.72
C ARG A 263 17.41 -13.70 15.99
N PHE A 264 16.78 -12.63 15.49
CA PHE A 264 17.38 -11.30 15.51
C PHE A 264 16.57 -10.29 16.34
N VAL A 265 15.25 -10.29 16.23
CA VAL A 265 14.41 -9.26 16.89
C VAL A 265 14.08 -9.63 18.32
N ILE A 266 13.61 -10.86 18.58
CA ILE A 266 13.19 -11.28 19.92
C ILE A 266 14.37 -11.21 20.92
N PRO A 267 15.57 -11.75 20.61
CA PRO A 267 16.66 -11.78 21.60
C PRO A 267 17.16 -10.40 22.01
N SER A 268 17.07 -9.40 21.14
CA SER A 268 17.53 -8.03 21.40
C SER A 268 16.51 -7.19 22.17
N HIS A 269 15.22 -7.57 22.16
CA HIS A 269 14.15 -6.75 22.73
C HIS A 269 13.42 -7.37 23.92
N LYS A 270 13.45 -8.70 24.08
CA LYS A 270 12.68 -9.41 25.12
C LYS A 270 12.95 -8.94 26.56
N ASP A 271 14.15 -8.43 26.83
CA ASP A 271 14.59 -8.04 28.19
C ASP A 271 14.34 -6.54 28.46
N ILE A 272 13.79 -5.79 27.50
CA ILE A 272 13.52 -4.36 27.66
C ILE A 272 12.36 -4.17 28.64
N GLY A 273 12.60 -3.37 29.68
CA GLY A 273 11.67 -3.20 30.81
C GLY A 273 11.95 -4.12 31.99
N LEU A 274 12.77 -5.17 31.83
CA LEU A 274 13.22 -6.03 32.94
C LEU A 274 14.54 -5.56 33.55
N ARG A 275 15.38 -4.90 32.75
CA ARG A 275 16.61 -4.23 33.19
C ARG A 275 16.64 -2.80 32.70
N HIS A 276 17.52 -2.01 33.30
CA HIS A 276 17.82 -0.66 32.81
C HIS A 276 18.69 -0.72 31.54
N TYR A 277 18.39 0.16 30.60
CA TYR A 277 19.15 0.39 29.37
C TYR A 277 19.65 1.82 29.33
N SER A 278 20.89 2.02 28.91
CA SER A 278 21.36 3.36 28.56
C SER A 278 20.79 3.81 27.21
N THR A 279 20.66 5.13 27.02
CA THR A 279 20.23 5.69 25.72
C THR A 279 21.16 5.28 24.56
N SER A 280 22.46 5.14 24.83
CA SER A 280 23.44 4.65 23.85
C SER A 280 23.26 3.17 23.50
N GLU A 281 22.94 2.31 24.47
CA GLU A 281 22.58 0.91 24.20
C GLU A 281 21.37 0.80 23.27
N LEU A 282 20.31 1.57 23.53
CA LEU A 282 19.12 1.56 22.67
C LEU A 282 19.43 2.04 21.25
N PHE A 283 20.28 3.07 21.12
CA PHE A 283 20.71 3.56 19.82
C PHE A 283 21.53 2.51 19.05
N LEU A 284 22.43 1.79 19.73
CA LEU A 284 23.19 0.68 19.13
C LEU A 284 22.24 -0.43 18.63
N ILE A 285 21.25 -0.82 19.42
CA ILE A 285 20.21 -1.77 19.00
C ILE A 285 19.52 -1.28 17.72
N MET A 286 19.15 0.00 17.63
CA MET A 286 18.51 0.57 16.44
C MET A 286 19.42 0.53 15.21
N CYS A 287 20.72 0.78 15.37
CA CYS A 287 21.72 0.71 14.30
C CYS A 287 21.93 -0.73 13.80
N ASP A 288 22.05 -1.70 14.72
CA ASP A 288 22.28 -3.11 14.39
C ASP A 288 21.12 -3.71 13.57
N HIS A 289 19.89 -3.23 13.80
CA HIS A 289 18.72 -3.68 13.05
C HIS A 289 18.57 -3.07 11.66
N GLY A 290 19.45 -2.18 11.20
CA GLY A 290 19.34 -1.57 9.87
C GLY A 290 19.28 -2.60 8.73
N THR A 291 20.15 -3.61 8.77
CA THR A 291 20.20 -4.68 7.76
C THR A 291 19.01 -5.63 7.86
N ILE A 292 18.62 -6.01 9.07
CA ILE A 292 17.46 -6.88 9.33
C ILE A 292 16.15 -6.18 8.94
N GLY A 293 16.02 -4.89 9.24
CA GLY A 293 14.88 -4.07 8.83
C GLY A 293 14.75 -3.97 7.32
N LEU A 294 15.86 -3.75 6.61
CA LEU A 294 15.87 -3.80 5.15
C LEU A 294 15.40 -5.16 4.62
N LEU A 295 15.88 -6.25 5.23
CA LEU A 295 15.51 -7.60 4.84
C LEU A 295 14.01 -7.86 5.04
N PHE A 296 13.44 -7.43 6.19
CA PHE A 296 11.99 -7.46 6.40
C PHE A 296 11.25 -6.69 5.31
N MET A 297 11.67 -5.47 5.00
CA MET A 297 11.02 -4.65 3.98
C MET A 297 11.04 -5.34 2.60
N LEU A 298 12.18 -5.89 2.18
CA LEU A 298 12.33 -6.54 0.87
C LEU A 298 11.49 -7.81 0.76
N VAL A 299 11.45 -8.62 1.81
CA VAL A 299 10.66 -9.86 1.83
C VAL A 299 9.16 -9.53 1.90
N ALA A 300 8.73 -8.52 2.67
CA ALA A 300 7.35 -8.01 2.65
C ALA A 300 6.94 -7.56 1.25
N PHE A 301 7.78 -6.76 0.60
CA PHE A 301 7.55 -6.30 -0.77
C PHE A 301 7.32 -7.47 -1.71
N TYR A 302 8.25 -8.44 -1.68
CA TYR A 302 8.19 -9.59 -2.56
C TYR A 302 6.91 -10.40 -2.35
N VAL A 303 6.58 -10.77 -1.11
CA VAL A 303 5.40 -11.60 -0.87
C VAL A 303 4.10 -10.85 -1.14
N VAL A 304 3.98 -9.60 -0.68
CA VAL A 304 2.71 -8.86 -0.77
C VAL A 304 2.46 -8.32 -2.17
N LEU A 305 3.47 -7.72 -2.81
CA LEU A 305 3.28 -6.97 -4.08
C LEU A 305 3.62 -7.79 -5.31
N HIS A 306 4.46 -8.83 -5.18
CA HIS A 306 4.73 -9.75 -6.27
C HIS A 306 3.95 -11.05 -6.11
N VAL A 307 4.26 -11.87 -5.11
CA VAL A 307 3.75 -13.25 -5.04
C VAL A 307 2.23 -13.28 -4.88
N VAL A 308 1.68 -12.62 -3.86
CA VAL A 308 0.23 -12.64 -3.57
C VAL A 308 -0.58 -11.93 -4.67
N GLN A 309 -0.15 -10.78 -5.17
CA GLN A 309 -0.88 -10.09 -6.25
C GLN A 309 -0.90 -10.91 -7.54
N ASN A 310 0.22 -11.56 -7.90
CA ASN A 310 0.27 -12.43 -9.08
C ASN A 310 -0.55 -13.70 -8.88
N LEU A 311 -0.52 -14.31 -7.69
CA LEU A 311 -1.34 -15.46 -7.35
C LEU A 311 -2.84 -15.16 -7.53
N VAL A 312 -3.31 -14.07 -6.92
CA VAL A 312 -4.70 -13.62 -7.05
C VAL A 312 -5.01 -13.20 -8.49
N GLY A 313 -4.07 -12.52 -9.17
CA GLY A 313 -4.20 -12.13 -10.56
C GLY A 313 -4.33 -13.32 -11.51
N GLU A 314 -3.57 -14.38 -11.30
CA GLU A 314 -3.64 -15.62 -12.08
C GLU A 314 -4.97 -16.36 -11.83
N LEU A 315 -5.37 -16.53 -10.57
CA LEU A 315 -6.64 -17.17 -10.20
C LEU A 315 -7.86 -16.46 -10.78
N LEU A 316 -7.82 -15.12 -10.87
CA LEU A 316 -8.90 -14.30 -11.44
C LEU A 316 -8.72 -14.01 -12.92
N MET A 317 -7.69 -14.57 -13.57
CA MET A 317 -7.30 -14.25 -14.95
C MET A 317 -7.17 -12.75 -15.20
N PHE A 318 -6.74 -11.97 -14.20
CA PHE A 318 -6.47 -10.54 -14.32
C PHE A 318 -5.21 -10.33 -15.17
N GLY A 319 -5.33 -9.57 -16.25
CA GLY A 319 -4.28 -9.43 -17.26
C GLY A 319 -3.24 -8.33 -16.97
N ASP A 320 -3.57 -7.32 -16.17
CA ASP A 320 -2.66 -6.21 -15.88
C ASP A 320 -1.87 -6.46 -14.58
N ARG A 321 -0.66 -7.01 -14.69
CA ARG A 321 0.15 -7.39 -13.52
C ARG A 321 1.23 -6.37 -13.19
N GLU A 322 1.08 -5.13 -13.65
CA GLU A 322 1.98 -4.01 -13.31
C GLU A 322 1.67 -3.47 -11.89
N PHE A 323 1.94 -4.28 -10.86
CA PHE A 323 1.69 -3.90 -9.46
C PHE A 323 2.77 -2.97 -8.88
N TYR A 324 3.95 -2.97 -9.49
CA TYR A 324 5.11 -2.14 -9.16
C TYR A 324 6.01 -1.98 -10.39
N LYS A 325 6.92 -1.00 -10.33
CA LYS A 325 7.98 -0.75 -11.32
C LYS A 325 9.36 -0.94 -10.68
N ASP A 326 10.41 -0.59 -11.39
CA ASP A 326 11.81 -0.61 -10.97
C ASP A 326 12.11 0.44 -9.88
N TRP A 327 11.38 0.38 -8.77
CA TRP A 327 11.52 1.35 -7.68
C TRP A 327 12.92 1.31 -7.04
N TRP A 328 13.64 0.19 -7.15
CA TRP A 328 15.00 0.05 -6.65
C TRP A 328 16.05 0.89 -7.40
N THR A 329 15.76 1.31 -8.65
CA THR A 329 16.63 2.23 -9.42
C THR A 329 16.25 3.69 -9.22
N SER A 330 15.29 3.98 -8.32
CA SER A 330 14.79 5.34 -8.12
C SER A 330 15.90 6.30 -7.71
N THR A 331 15.95 7.43 -8.41
CA THR A 331 16.88 8.54 -8.15
C THR A 331 16.20 9.71 -7.43
N ASN A 332 14.93 9.53 -7.05
CA ASN A 332 14.15 10.51 -6.29
C ASN A 332 13.02 9.79 -5.54
N TYR A 333 12.77 10.18 -4.30
CA TYR A 333 11.66 9.71 -3.46
C TYR A 333 10.28 9.87 -4.11
N SER A 334 10.07 10.93 -4.90
CA SER A 334 8.80 11.10 -5.64
C SER A 334 8.59 10.03 -6.71
N VAL A 335 9.67 9.47 -7.29
CA VAL A 335 9.56 8.32 -8.22
C VAL A 335 9.25 7.08 -7.41
N TYR A 336 10.03 6.82 -6.35
CA TYR A 336 9.84 5.68 -5.44
C TYR A 336 8.38 5.51 -4.98
N PHE A 337 7.74 6.55 -4.43
CA PHE A 337 6.36 6.46 -3.94
C PHE A 337 5.32 6.15 -5.05
N ARG A 338 5.65 6.39 -6.32
CA ARG A 338 4.79 6.09 -7.47
C ARG A 338 5.07 4.73 -8.11
N THR A 339 6.26 4.17 -7.87
CA THR A 339 6.70 2.93 -8.50
C THR A 339 6.71 1.73 -7.55
N TRP A 340 6.78 1.97 -6.23
CA TRP A 340 6.84 0.91 -5.21
C TRP A 340 5.55 0.07 -5.14
N ASN A 341 4.39 0.72 -4.99
CA ASN A 341 3.09 0.08 -4.92
C ASN A 341 2.11 0.84 -5.81
N ILE A 342 2.03 0.44 -7.07
CA ILE A 342 1.19 1.10 -8.08
C ILE A 342 -0.29 0.95 -7.73
N VAL A 343 -0.70 -0.17 -7.13
CA VAL A 343 -2.10 -0.41 -6.76
C VAL A 343 -2.64 0.68 -5.84
N VAL A 344 -1.89 1.02 -4.78
CA VAL A 344 -2.26 2.08 -3.83
C VAL A 344 -1.96 3.46 -4.41
N SER A 345 -0.83 3.62 -5.11
CA SER A 345 -0.45 4.90 -5.70
C SER A 345 -1.47 5.39 -6.73
N ASP A 346 -1.97 4.51 -7.59
CA ASP A 346 -3.00 4.84 -8.57
C ASP A 346 -4.34 5.18 -7.91
N TRP A 347 -4.68 4.52 -6.81
CA TRP A 347 -5.89 4.85 -6.04
C TRP A 347 -5.79 6.25 -5.42
N LEU A 348 -4.69 6.52 -4.72
CA LEU A 348 -4.43 7.84 -4.12
C LEU A 348 -4.38 8.93 -5.20
N TYR A 349 -3.77 8.63 -6.34
CA TYR A 349 -3.73 9.57 -7.46
C TYR A 349 -5.12 9.84 -8.05
N THR A 350 -5.89 8.78 -8.32
CA THR A 350 -7.18 8.89 -9.02
C THR A 350 -8.26 9.52 -8.15
N TYR A 351 -8.36 9.13 -6.89
CA TYR A 351 -9.49 9.48 -6.03
C TYR A 351 -9.19 10.56 -5.00
N ILE A 352 -7.91 10.80 -4.67
CA ILE A 352 -7.53 11.84 -3.71
C ILE A 352 -6.83 13.00 -4.43
N TYR A 353 -5.72 12.73 -5.13
CA TYR A 353 -4.92 13.78 -5.78
C TYR A 353 -5.72 14.52 -6.85
N LYS A 354 -6.33 13.77 -7.79
CA LYS A 354 -7.05 14.34 -8.93
C LYS A 354 -8.29 15.11 -8.46
N ASP A 355 -9.11 14.51 -7.60
CA ASP A 355 -10.29 15.17 -7.04
C ASP A 355 -9.91 16.43 -6.24
N CYS A 356 -8.83 16.37 -5.45
CA CYS A 356 -8.33 17.54 -4.75
C CYS A 356 -7.86 18.65 -5.71
N TYR A 357 -7.10 18.28 -6.75
CA TYR A 357 -6.51 19.22 -7.70
C TYR A 357 -7.52 19.82 -8.68
N GLU A 358 -8.58 19.09 -9.03
CA GLU A 358 -9.58 19.50 -10.02
C GLU A 358 -10.82 20.14 -9.38
N ILE A 359 -11.21 19.69 -8.18
CA ILE A 359 -12.48 20.07 -7.52
C ILE A 359 -12.23 20.89 -6.25
N LEU A 360 -11.48 20.36 -5.28
CA LEU A 360 -11.37 20.98 -3.94
C LEU A 360 -10.51 22.25 -3.93
N MET A 361 -9.31 22.18 -4.50
CA MET A 361 -8.34 23.27 -4.58
C MET A 361 -7.77 23.37 -6.01
N PRO A 362 -8.56 23.90 -6.96
CA PRO A 362 -8.20 23.93 -8.38
C PRO A 362 -6.81 24.49 -8.66
N GLY A 363 -5.92 23.68 -9.22
CA GLY A 363 -4.58 24.11 -9.62
C GLY A 363 -3.49 24.05 -8.53
N ASN A 364 -3.83 23.78 -7.26
CA ASN A 364 -2.85 23.72 -6.18
C ASN A 364 -2.22 22.32 -6.03
N LYS A 365 -1.12 22.09 -6.77
CA LYS A 365 -0.40 20.80 -6.74
C LYS A 365 0.22 20.48 -5.39
N THR A 366 0.68 21.48 -4.65
CA THR A 366 1.37 21.27 -3.36
C THR A 366 0.39 20.77 -2.33
N PHE A 367 -0.77 21.42 -2.21
CA PHE A 367 -1.82 21.00 -1.29
C PHE A 367 -2.29 19.57 -1.60
N ALA A 368 -2.55 19.24 -2.86
CA ALA A 368 -2.95 17.88 -3.24
C ALA A 368 -1.89 16.82 -2.91
N LYS A 369 -0.60 17.13 -3.05
CA LYS A 369 0.49 16.22 -2.64
C LYS A 369 0.53 16.03 -1.12
N VAL A 370 0.52 17.12 -0.36
CA VAL A 370 0.56 17.08 1.11
C VAL A 370 -0.63 16.30 1.66
N LEU A 371 -1.82 16.52 1.10
CA LEU A 371 -3.04 15.80 1.49
C LEU A 371 -2.92 14.29 1.24
N VAL A 372 -2.40 13.87 0.08
CA VAL A 372 -2.17 12.46 -0.23
C VAL A 372 -1.18 11.82 0.75
N PHE A 373 -0.06 12.48 1.03
CA PHE A 373 0.92 11.99 1.99
C PHE A 373 0.36 11.92 3.40
N PHE A 374 -0.39 12.93 3.83
CA PHE A 374 -1.03 12.98 5.14
C PHE A 374 -2.03 11.84 5.30
N ILE A 375 -2.96 11.66 4.35
CA ILE A 375 -3.95 10.56 4.39
C ILE A 375 -3.23 9.20 4.42
N SER A 376 -2.20 9.03 3.58
CA SER A 376 -1.40 7.80 3.58
C SER A 376 -0.75 7.56 4.94
N ALA A 377 -0.09 8.55 5.52
CA ALA A 377 0.60 8.42 6.82
C ALA A 377 -0.38 8.09 7.95
N VAL A 378 -1.54 8.74 8.00
CA VAL A 378 -2.59 8.46 9.00
C VAL A 378 -3.09 7.02 8.89
N VAL A 379 -3.34 6.52 7.68
CA VAL A 379 -3.83 5.14 7.50
C VAL A 379 -2.76 4.11 7.86
N HIS A 380 -1.50 4.33 7.51
CA HIS A 380 -0.42 3.42 7.89
C HIS A 380 -0.25 3.37 9.42
N GLU A 381 -0.27 4.54 10.09
CA GLU A 381 -0.18 4.60 11.54
C GLU A 381 -1.39 3.96 12.22
N TRP A 382 -2.59 4.15 11.66
CA TRP A 382 -3.80 3.49 12.13
C TRP A 382 -3.66 1.97 12.06
N VAL A 383 -3.18 1.42 10.94
CA VAL A 383 -2.95 -0.03 10.81
C VAL A 383 -1.95 -0.53 11.85
N LEU A 384 -0.79 0.14 12.02
CA LEU A 384 0.20 -0.28 13.00
C LEU A 384 -0.32 -0.19 14.44
N THR A 385 -1.06 0.87 14.74
CA THR A 385 -1.63 1.11 16.08
C THR A 385 -2.54 -0.04 16.52
N TYR A 386 -3.44 -0.49 15.66
CA TYR A 386 -4.35 -1.59 15.98
C TYR A 386 -3.75 -2.98 15.74
N MET A 387 -2.72 -3.08 14.89
CA MET A 387 -1.92 -4.30 14.74
C MET A 387 -1.16 -4.62 16.02
N PHE A 388 -0.48 -3.63 16.62
CA PHE A 388 0.29 -3.81 17.86
C PHE A 388 -0.52 -3.63 19.15
N GLY A 389 -1.67 -2.94 19.09
CA GLY A 389 -2.54 -2.70 20.24
C GLY A 389 -2.17 -1.49 21.09
N PHE A 390 -1.34 -0.58 20.57
CA PHE A 390 -0.95 0.69 21.20
C PHE A 390 -0.64 1.76 20.15
N PHE A 391 -0.75 3.03 20.52
CA PHE A 391 -0.39 4.14 19.63
C PHE A 391 1.09 4.52 19.81
N PHE A 392 1.87 4.49 18.72
CA PHE A 392 3.27 4.90 18.71
C PHE A 392 3.63 5.53 17.34
N PRO A 393 3.53 6.87 17.19
CA PRO A 393 3.50 7.56 15.89
C PRO A 393 4.83 7.63 15.14
N ALA A 394 5.72 6.65 15.29
CA ALA A 394 7.02 6.67 14.64
C ALA A 394 6.92 6.58 13.11
N LEU A 395 6.06 5.72 12.57
CA LEU A 395 5.90 5.61 11.13
C LEU A 395 5.33 6.91 10.55
N PHE A 396 4.30 7.48 11.20
CA PHE A 396 3.73 8.76 10.83
C PHE A 396 4.80 9.86 10.74
N LEU A 397 5.65 9.99 11.77
CA LEU A 397 6.72 10.99 11.82
C LEU A 397 7.80 10.74 10.75
N VAL A 398 8.21 9.48 10.57
CA VAL A 398 9.17 9.09 9.53
C VAL A 398 8.61 9.42 8.15
N PHE A 399 7.35 9.11 7.85
CA PHE A 399 6.71 9.42 6.56
C PHE A 399 6.61 10.93 6.30
N LEU A 400 6.21 11.72 7.30
CA LEU A 400 6.08 13.16 7.17
C LEU A 400 7.43 13.85 7.00
N PHE A 401 8.40 13.55 7.86
CA PHE A 401 9.70 14.21 7.86
C PHE A 401 10.56 13.73 6.69
N THR A 402 10.74 12.42 6.58
CA THR A 402 11.59 11.81 5.54
C THR A 402 10.95 11.98 4.15
N GLY A 403 9.65 11.71 4.03
CA GLY A 403 8.94 11.82 2.75
C GLY A 403 8.86 13.25 2.22
N SER A 404 8.64 14.24 3.10
CA SER A 404 8.57 15.65 2.70
C SER A 404 9.95 16.22 2.43
N CYS A 405 10.91 16.08 3.36
CA CYS A 405 12.24 16.67 3.22
C CYS A 405 13.04 16.07 2.05
N LEU A 406 13.00 14.74 1.88
CA LEU A 406 13.79 14.07 0.85
C LEU A 406 13.23 14.24 -0.57
N THR A 407 11.95 14.61 -0.72
CA THR A 407 11.37 14.94 -2.04
C THR A 407 11.91 16.27 -2.59
N PHE A 408 12.47 17.14 -1.75
CA PHE A 408 13.05 18.42 -2.17
C PHE A 408 14.55 18.36 -2.44
N LEU A 409 15.23 17.31 -1.97
CA LEU A 409 16.65 17.09 -2.26
C LEU A 409 16.83 16.71 -3.74
N ARG A 410 17.56 17.54 -4.48
CA ARG A 410 17.96 17.29 -5.86
C ARG A 410 19.47 17.28 -5.94
N THR A 411 20.04 16.11 -6.25
CA THR A 411 21.48 15.93 -6.43
C THR A 411 21.73 15.43 -7.85
N PRO A 412 22.76 15.92 -8.57
CA PRO A 412 23.01 15.53 -9.95
C PRO A 412 23.58 14.11 -10.11
N ASN A 413 24.20 13.54 -9.07
CA ASN A 413 24.79 12.21 -9.13
C ASN A 413 23.75 11.11 -8.81
N HIS A 414 23.20 10.49 -9.86
CA HIS A 414 22.17 9.46 -9.76
C HIS A 414 22.59 8.23 -8.93
N SER A 415 23.84 7.77 -9.07
CA SER A 415 24.34 6.60 -8.33
C SER A 415 24.46 6.88 -6.84
N PHE A 416 24.99 8.06 -6.47
CA PHE A 416 25.08 8.47 -5.07
C PHE A 416 23.70 8.57 -4.42
N VAL A 417 22.72 9.16 -5.13
CA VAL A 417 21.34 9.26 -4.61
C VAL A 417 20.72 7.88 -4.40
N ASN A 418 20.98 6.93 -5.29
CA ASN A 418 20.47 5.57 -5.14
C ASN A 418 21.12 4.84 -3.94
N ILE A 419 22.43 5.00 -3.72
CA ILE A 419 23.11 4.45 -2.53
C ILE A 419 22.53 5.05 -1.25
N MET A 420 22.36 6.37 -1.20
CA MET A 420 21.74 7.04 -0.06
C MET A 420 20.29 6.61 0.15
N PHE A 421 19.53 6.39 -0.93
CA PHE A 421 18.18 5.84 -0.85
C PHE A 421 18.16 4.49 -0.14
N TRP A 422 19.02 3.55 -0.54
CA TRP A 422 19.11 2.23 0.10
C TRP A 422 19.56 2.30 1.55
N TYR A 423 20.53 3.17 1.86
CA TYR A 423 21.01 3.35 3.23
C TYR A 423 19.93 3.93 4.15
N ILE A 424 19.24 5.00 3.72
CA ILE A 424 18.12 5.60 4.46
C ILE A 424 16.97 4.62 4.61
N MET A 425 16.69 3.82 3.58
CA MET A 425 15.66 2.79 3.63
C MET A 425 15.99 1.69 4.66
N ALA A 426 17.25 1.27 4.73
CA ALA A 426 17.73 0.30 5.71
C ALA A 426 17.62 0.85 7.13
N LEU A 427 18.14 2.06 7.37
CA LEU A 427 18.04 2.73 8.66
C LEU A 427 16.59 2.95 9.09
N GLY A 428 15.76 3.52 8.21
CA GLY A 428 14.35 3.78 8.51
C GLY A 428 13.58 2.50 8.84
N SER A 429 13.76 1.44 8.04
CA SER A 429 13.10 0.15 8.31
C SER A 429 13.59 -0.48 9.61
N GLY A 430 14.90 -0.44 9.88
CA GLY A 430 15.50 -0.97 11.11
C GLY A 430 15.04 -0.22 12.36
N TRP A 431 14.97 1.11 12.29
CA TRP A 431 14.47 1.95 13.39
C TRP A 431 13.00 1.68 13.67
N LEU A 432 12.17 1.52 12.64
CA LEU A 432 10.76 1.19 12.83
C LEU A 432 10.60 -0.19 13.50
N VAL A 433 11.28 -1.22 12.98
CA VAL A 433 11.25 -2.56 13.60
C VAL A 433 11.69 -2.49 15.06
N SER A 434 12.77 -1.76 15.35
CA SER A 434 13.29 -1.62 16.71
C SER A 434 12.30 -0.89 17.62
N LEU A 435 11.88 0.32 17.26
CA LEU A 435 11.03 1.16 18.11
C LEU A 435 9.69 0.49 18.44
N TYR A 436 9.01 -0.10 17.45
CA TYR A 436 7.76 -0.82 17.72
C TYR A 436 7.99 -2.09 18.56
N SER A 437 9.12 -2.79 18.37
CA SER A 437 9.46 -3.96 19.19
C SER A 437 9.80 -3.57 20.63
N MET A 438 10.55 -2.48 20.83
CA MET A 438 10.87 -1.93 22.15
C MET A 438 9.60 -1.59 22.91
N GLU A 439 8.69 -0.83 22.29
CA GLU A 439 7.41 -0.45 22.90
C GLU A 439 6.54 -1.69 23.21
N PHE A 440 6.51 -2.67 22.30
CA PHE A 440 5.78 -3.91 22.51
C PHE A 440 6.29 -4.70 23.73
N TYR A 441 7.60 -4.91 23.85
CA TYR A 441 8.18 -5.68 24.96
C TYR A 441 8.14 -4.93 26.29
N VAL A 442 8.38 -3.60 26.30
CA VAL A 442 8.20 -2.78 27.50
C VAL A 442 6.78 -2.91 28.04
N ARG A 443 5.78 -2.92 27.15
CA ARG A 443 4.38 -3.07 27.56
C ARG A 443 4.05 -4.44 28.15
N GLN A 444 4.70 -5.49 27.66
CA GLN A 444 4.54 -6.84 28.20
C GLN A 444 5.23 -6.99 29.55
N ASN A 445 6.44 -6.46 29.69
CA ASN A 445 7.29 -6.66 30.86
C ASN A 445 6.91 -5.74 32.03
N VAL A 446 6.35 -4.56 31.77
CA VAL A 446 5.95 -3.58 32.78
C VAL A 446 4.44 -3.30 32.66
N PRO A 447 3.55 -4.24 33.05
CA PRO A 447 2.11 -4.03 32.96
C PRO A 447 1.63 -2.98 33.98
N THR A 448 0.67 -2.15 33.58
CA THR A 448 0.11 -1.10 34.44
C THR A 448 -1.04 -1.64 35.30
N ALA A 449 -1.10 -1.24 36.57
CA ALA A 449 -2.09 -1.72 37.54
C ALA A 449 -3.48 -1.02 37.46
N GLU A 450 -3.64 0.05 36.67
CA GLU A 450 -4.83 0.92 36.72
C GLU A 450 -5.63 1.03 35.42
N ASN A 451 -6.96 1.05 35.58
CA ASN A 451 -8.06 1.14 34.60
C ASN A 451 -8.03 2.33 33.61
N SER A 452 -6.92 3.05 33.44
CA SER A 452 -6.81 4.19 32.51
C SER A 452 -6.58 3.76 31.06
N THR A 453 -7.50 2.93 30.55
CA THR A 453 -7.42 2.23 29.24
C THR A 453 -7.05 3.14 28.07
N LEU A 454 -7.48 4.40 28.06
CA LEU A 454 -7.21 5.33 26.96
C LEU A 454 -5.84 6.02 27.07
N LYS A 455 -5.45 6.46 28.27
CA LYS A 455 -4.15 7.11 28.48
C LYS A 455 -3.02 6.12 28.27
N ASP A 456 -3.18 4.91 28.78
CA ASP A 456 -2.21 3.83 28.58
C ASP A 456 -2.05 3.48 27.09
N PHE A 457 -3.15 3.52 26.32
CA PHE A 457 -3.12 3.24 24.88
C PHE A 457 -2.41 4.34 24.06
N ILE A 458 -2.58 5.61 24.43
CA ILE A 458 -2.08 6.76 23.66
C ILE A 458 -0.63 7.10 24.02
N VAL A 459 -0.25 6.96 25.29
CA VAL A 459 1.08 7.40 25.75
C VAL A 459 2.07 6.23 25.63
N PRO A 460 3.18 6.40 24.86
CA PRO A 460 4.22 5.38 24.77
C PRO A 460 4.85 5.03 26.12
N ARG A 461 4.97 3.73 26.40
CA ARG A 461 5.56 3.23 27.65
C ARG A 461 7.08 3.35 27.65
N LEU A 462 7.70 3.26 26.49
CA LEU A 462 9.14 3.43 26.30
C LEU A 462 9.65 4.77 26.87
N PHE A 463 8.86 5.84 26.79
CA PHE A 463 9.25 7.17 27.29
C PHE A 463 8.80 7.46 28.72
N THR A 464 8.01 6.56 29.33
CA THR A 464 7.42 6.78 30.67
C THR A 464 7.89 5.76 31.70
N CYS A 465 8.43 4.61 31.28
CA CYS A 465 9.08 3.67 32.19
C CYS A 465 10.37 4.27 32.77
N ASN A 466 10.71 3.92 34.02
CA ASN A 466 12.04 4.17 34.58
C ASN A 466 13.08 3.15 34.07
N CYS A 467 12.88 2.59 32.86
CA CYS A 467 13.70 1.52 32.31
C CYS A 467 14.85 2.03 31.41
N ILE A 468 14.91 3.34 31.17
CA ILE A 468 15.97 4.02 30.42
C ILE A 468 16.70 4.97 31.37
N ILE A 469 18.02 4.85 31.47
CA ILE A 469 18.91 5.69 32.31
C ILE A 469 19.77 6.59 31.42
#